data_AF-A0A7J8L768-F1
#
_entry.id   AF-A0A7J8L768-F1
#
_cell.length_a   1.000
_cell.length_b   1.000
_cell.length_c   1.000
_cell.angle_alpha   90.00
_cell.angle_beta   90.00
_cell.angle_gamma   90.00
#
_symmetry.space_group_name_H-M   'P 1'
#
loop_
_entity.id
_entity.type
_entity.pdbx_description
1 polymer ?
#
loop_
_entity_poly.entity_id
_entity_poly.type
_entity_poly.pdbx_seq_one_letter_code
_entity_poly.pdbx_strand_id
1 'polypeptide(L)'
;MVNKAWKIIPRPLLETILNNHAQHHRVPQPLILHGPRGVGKTTLILDRILGEWNKGPHLTGYVDFAQSIKDHHPNFDGSFPWYSWSSCELPSLSSCQTQLENCLESMAHKGIKLGTISSYQIFTTLNKWHGINTALRRILNQNASKIAISNKVSSSGLWDRAVFALSARFNASEIDGVLDFEEKGKSLSIDEASYFKEAIVALRLAKEVIKMQQKWRANAIADLNRSGRFSRSLANSCTDWPCLLLELLSQAAEIGHFQPKLVINNVEILCNAMLTDDSMVCGSMYHDSLIWRIIALGANERCLPVILVTSDSYYSYQAFMDFGFPDIFVSRETFGWTPQEAKMHMVTDYFTHAEWMVIDDVLGPNPRHLFEVYVLKQSNYYQKLMDDEASTFEDIVDAYLAYLQ
;
A
#
# COMPACT_ATOMS: atom_id res chain seq x y z
N MET A 1 2.48 -12.87 -35.97
CA MET A 1 1.02 -13.08 -36.28
C MET A 1 0.23 -13.13 -34.99
N VAL A 2 -0.24 -11.98 -34.48
CA VAL A 2 -1.34 -11.90 -33.49
C VAL A 2 -2.26 -10.75 -33.93
N ASN A 3 -3.05 -11.00 -34.97
CA ASN A 3 -4.13 -10.12 -35.45
C ASN A 3 -5.33 -10.14 -34.47
N LYS A 4 -5.07 -10.18 -33.16
CA LYS A 4 -6.10 -10.05 -32.14
C LYS A 4 -6.12 -8.58 -31.76
N ALA A 5 -7.10 -7.84 -32.25
CA ALA A 5 -7.35 -6.48 -31.80
C ALA A 5 -7.37 -6.47 -30.27
N TRP A 6 -6.41 -5.78 -29.65
CA TRP A 6 -6.26 -5.72 -28.20
C TRP A 6 -7.54 -5.10 -27.62
N LYS A 7 -8.27 -5.88 -26.81
CA LYS A 7 -9.58 -5.48 -26.32
C LYS A 7 -9.42 -4.43 -25.22
N ILE A 8 -9.91 -3.22 -25.47
CA ILE A 8 -10.23 -2.26 -24.42
C ILE A 8 -11.19 -2.96 -23.45
N ILE A 9 -10.78 -3.14 -22.19
CA ILE A 9 -11.63 -3.77 -21.18
C ILE A 9 -12.76 -2.79 -20.86
N PRO A 10 -14.04 -3.14 -21.11
CA PRO A 10 -15.15 -2.25 -20.80
C PRO A 10 -15.21 -1.96 -19.30
N ARG A 11 -15.52 -0.72 -18.93
CA ARG A 11 -15.65 -0.31 -17.53
C ARG A 11 -16.56 -1.23 -16.68
N PRO A 12 -17.74 -1.69 -17.17
CA PRO A 12 -18.58 -2.62 -16.39
C PRO A 12 -17.89 -3.95 -16.04
N LEU A 13 -17.01 -4.43 -16.92
CA LEU A 13 -16.24 -5.66 -16.66
C LEU A 13 -15.18 -5.42 -15.57
N LEU A 14 -14.51 -4.26 -15.60
CA LEU A 14 -13.57 -3.86 -14.54
C LEU A 14 -14.28 -3.73 -13.18
N GLU A 15 -15.44 -3.08 -13.14
CA GLU A 15 -16.28 -2.98 -11.95
C GLU A 15 -16.64 -4.36 -11.40
N THR A 16 -17.04 -5.29 -12.27
CA THR A 16 -17.37 -6.65 -11.89
C THR A 16 -16.17 -7.37 -11.27
N ILE A 17 -14.98 -7.25 -11.88
CA ILE A 17 -13.77 -7.89 -11.37
C ILE A 17 -13.36 -7.32 -10.01
N LEU A 18 -13.37 -5.98 -9.88
CA LEU A 18 -13.05 -5.30 -8.63
C LEU A 18 -14.03 -5.71 -7.52
N ASN A 19 -15.34 -5.72 -7.83
CA ASN A 19 -16.36 -6.15 -6.88
C ASN A 19 -16.21 -7.61 -6.49
N ASN A 20 -15.95 -8.52 -7.43
CA ASN A 20 -15.73 -9.93 -7.11
C ASN A 20 -14.53 -10.10 -6.18
N HIS A 21 -13.43 -9.38 -6.43
CA HIS A 21 -12.26 -9.40 -5.55
C HIS A 21 -12.58 -8.85 -4.15
N ALA A 22 -13.28 -7.73 -4.07
CA ALA A 22 -13.61 -7.04 -2.83
C ALA A 22 -14.74 -7.69 -2.01
N GLN A 23 -15.56 -8.56 -2.61
CA GLN A 23 -16.60 -9.32 -1.92
C GLN A 23 -16.04 -10.49 -1.11
N HIS A 24 -14.83 -10.97 -1.45
CA HIS A 24 -14.16 -11.98 -0.64
C HIS A 24 -13.63 -11.34 0.64
N HIS A 25 -13.94 -11.94 1.80
CA HIS A 25 -13.39 -11.50 3.09
C HIS A 25 -11.88 -11.77 3.20
N ARG A 26 -11.37 -12.80 2.48
CA ARG A 26 -9.94 -13.09 2.34
C ARG A 26 -9.61 -13.62 0.94
N VAL A 27 -8.45 -13.23 0.42
CA VAL A 27 -7.96 -13.54 -0.92
C VAL A 27 -6.51 -14.04 -0.87
N PRO A 28 -6.10 -14.91 -1.80
CA PRO A 28 -4.73 -15.41 -1.85
C PRO A 28 -3.73 -14.45 -2.52
N GLN A 29 -4.22 -13.53 -3.35
CA GLN A 29 -3.41 -12.67 -4.21
C GLN A 29 -3.91 -11.23 -4.12
N PRO A 30 -3.02 -10.23 -4.05
CA PRO A 30 -3.40 -8.85 -4.29
C PRO A 30 -3.81 -8.62 -5.75
N LEU A 31 -4.68 -7.63 -5.98
CA LEU A 31 -5.11 -7.20 -7.31
C LEU A 31 -4.35 -5.94 -7.71
N ILE A 32 -3.81 -5.92 -8.93
CA ILE A 32 -3.21 -4.72 -9.53
C ILE A 32 -4.16 -4.16 -10.57
N LEU A 33 -4.53 -2.89 -10.40
CA LEU A 33 -5.23 -2.09 -11.39
C LEU A 33 -4.25 -1.10 -12.01
N HIS A 34 -3.78 -1.40 -13.23
CA HIS A 34 -2.78 -0.57 -13.93
C HIS A 34 -3.30 -0.03 -15.26
N GLY A 35 -2.65 1.00 -15.77
CA GLY A 35 -2.95 1.63 -17.06
C GLY A 35 -2.50 3.10 -17.07
N PRO A 36 -2.59 3.80 -18.21
CA PRO A 36 -2.12 5.18 -18.30
C PRO A 36 -2.79 6.12 -17.32
N ARG A 37 -2.15 7.25 -17.03
CA ARG A 37 -2.75 8.32 -16.23
C ARG A 37 -3.99 8.86 -16.92
N GLY A 38 -4.99 9.30 -16.18
CA GLY A 38 -6.18 9.94 -16.74
C GLY A 38 -7.22 9.02 -17.41
N VAL A 39 -6.99 7.71 -17.49
CA VAL A 39 -8.00 6.73 -17.99
C VAL A 39 -9.18 6.49 -17.02
N GLY A 40 -9.20 7.20 -15.89
CA GLY A 40 -10.30 7.17 -14.93
C GLY A 40 -10.21 6.07 -13.85
N LYS A 41 -9.03 5.53 -13.56
CA LYS A 41 -8.84 4.50 -12.49
C LYS A 41 -9.28 4.99 -11.12
N THR A 42 -8.79 6.16 -10.71
CA THR A 42 -9.12 6.78 -9.42
C THR A 42 -10.60 7.15 -9.35
N THR A 43 -11.15 7.75 -10.42
CA THR A 43 -12.58 8.07 -10.56
C THR A 43 -13.46 6.83 -10.43
N LEU A 44 -13.07 5.72 -11.07
CA LEU A 44 -13.77 4.44 -10.95
C LEU A 44 -13.83 3.97 -9.49
N ILE A 45 -12.72 4.05 -8.77
CA ILE A 45 -12.67 3.62 -7.38
C ILE A 45 -13.47 4.57 -6.49
N LEU A 46 -13.16 5.87 -6.50
CA LEU A 46 -13.73 6.84 -5.57
C LEU A 46 -15.23 7.07 -5.79
N ASP A 47 -15.65 7.28 -7.04
CA ASP A 47 -17.00 7.79 -7.31
C ASP A 47 -18.03 6.67 -7.54
N ARG A 48 -17.59 5.49 -7.99
CA ARG A 48 -18.51 4.37 -8.31
C ARG A 48 -18.49 3.25 -7.30
N ILE A 49 -17.31 2.92 -6.78
CA ILE A 49 -17.11 1.66 -6.07
C ILE A 49 -16.99 1.88 -4.56
N LEU A 50 -16.25 2.91 -4.14
CA LEU A 50 -15.93 3.17 -2.73
C LEU A 50 -17.18 3.40 -1.88
N GLY A 51 -18.20 4.06 -2.44
CA GLY A 51 -19.49 4.27 -1.78
C GLY A 51 -20.17 2.95 -1.40
N GLU A 52 -20.22 1.97 -2.32
CA GLU A 52 -20.79 0.64 -2.05
C GLU A 52 -19.89 -0.18 -1.12
N TRP A 53 -18.57 -0.05 -1.27
CA TRP A 53 -17.61 -0.78 -0.47
C TRP A 53 -17.48 -0.31 0.99
N ASN A 54 -18.19 0.75 1.36
CA ASN A 54 -18.34 1.22 2.74
C ASN A 54 -19.76 1.02 3.29
N LYS A 55 -20.64 0.31 2.57
CA LYS A 55 -21.97 -0.07 3.05
C LYS A 55 -21.96 -1.47 3.67
N GLY A 56 -22.79 -1.68 4.69
CA GLY A 56 -22.94 -2.97 5.36
C GLY A 56 -21.68 -3.41 6.12
N PRO A 57 -21.35 -4.72 6.19
CA PRO A 57 -20.18 -5.23 6.92
C PRO A 57 -18.84 -4.85 6.27
N HIS A 58 -18.88 -4.16 5.12
CA HIS A 58 -17.68 -3.80 4.38
C HIS A 58 -17.03 -2.53 4.93
N LEU A 59 -15.71 -2.56 5.02
CA LEU A 59 -14.90 -1.42 5.40
C LEU A 59 -13.76 -1.25 4.40
N THR A 60 -13.63 -0.06 3.81
CA THR A 60 -12.52 0.22 2.89
C THR A 60 -11.54 1.21 3.50
N GLY A 61 -10.28 0.81 3.60
CA GLY A 61 -9.15 1.73 3.73
C GLY A 61 -8.74 2.23 2.36
N TYR A 62 -8.63 3.54 2.19
CA TYR A 62 -8.11 4.17 0.98
C TYR A 62 -6.89 5.00 1.35
N VAL A 63 -5.76 4.70 0.72
CA VAL A 63 -4.50 5.43 0.87
C VAL A 63 -4.10 5.94 -0.51
N ASP A 64 -3.72 7.21 -0.59
CA ASP A 64 -3.20 7.80 -1.83
C ASP A 64 -1.87 8.48 -1.57
N PHE A 65 -0.77 7.85 -1.97
CA PHE A 65 0.57 8.40 -1.70
C PHE A 65 0.85 9.71 -2.43
N ALA A 66 0.04 10.07 -3.44
CA ALA A 66 0.11 11.36 -4.09
C ALA A 66 -0.52 12.48 -3.26
N GLN A 67 -1.28 12.16 -2.20
CA GLN A 67 -2.04 13.15 -1.41
C GLN A 67 -1.14 14.25 -0.83
N SER A 68 0.11 13.96 -0.49
CA SER A 68 1.04 14.97 0.04
C SER A 68 1.56 15.96 -1.01
N ILE A 69 1.35 15.70 -2.31
CA ILE A 69 1.80 16.56 -3.41
C ILE A 69 0.74 17.64 -3.67
N LYS A 70 0.75 18.69 -2.84
CA LYS A 70 -0.34 19.69 -2.77
C LYS A 70 -0.69 20.32 -4.11
N ASP A 71 0.32 20.68 -4.90
CA ASP A 71 0.12 21.39 -6.18
C ASP A 71 -0.60 20.54 -7.23
N HIS A 72 -0.63 19.21 -7.05
CA HIS A 72 -1.11 18.27 -8.06
C HIS A 72 -2.10 17.25 -7.49
N HIS A 73 -2.86 17.63 -6.45
CA HIS A 73 -3.84 16.73 -5.84
C HIS A 73 -5.24 17.37 -5.75
N PRO A 74 -6.32 16.64 -6.14
CA PRO A 74 -7.69 17.15 -6.09
C PRO A 74 -8.16 17.68 -4.73
N ASN A 75 -7.60 17.18 -3.63
CA ASN A 75 -7.93 17.65 -2.28
C ASN A 75 -7.46 19.09 -1.99
N PHE A 76 -6.64 19.69 -2.83
CA PHE A 76 -6.09 21.04 -2.67
C PHE A 76 -6.38 21.92 -3.90
N ASP A 77 -7.51 21.68 -4.58
CA ASP A 77 -7.90 22.36 -5.82
C ASP A 77 -6.95 22.13 -7.02
N GLY A 78 -5.99 21.21 -6.88
CA GLY A 78 -5.09 20.77 -7.94
C GLY A 78 -5.68 19.63 -8.78
N SER A 79 -4.93 19.17 -9.79
CA SER A 79 -5.28 17.97 -10.55
C SER A 79 -4.09 17.02 -10.59
N PHE A 80 -4.35 15.71 -10.62
CA PHE A 80 -3.29 14.72 -10.79
C PHE A 80 -2.50 15.04 -12.07
N PRO A 81 -1.15 15.06 -12.02
CA PRO A 81 -0.36 15.42 -13.18
C PRO A 81 -0.52 14.33 -14.24
N TRP A 82 -0.72 14.76 -15.48
CA TRP A 82 -0.84 13.88 -16.65
C TRP A 82 0.51 13.21 -16.99
N TYR A 83 1.61 13.84 -16.60
CA TYR A 83 2.98 13.34 -16.73
C TYR A 83 3.42 12.55 -15.48
N SER A 84 4.58 11.88 -15.53
CA SER A 84 5.13 11.07 -14.44
C SER A 84 5.29 11.85 -13.12
N TRP A 85 5.14 11.19 -11.97
CA TRP A 85 5.43 11.79 -10.65
C TRP A 85 6.91 12.18 -10.49
N SER A 86 7.80 11.74 -11.39
CA SER A 86 9.24 11.98 -11.35
C SER A 86 9.66 13.45 -11.48
N SER A 87 8.81 14.31 -12.07
CA SER A 87 9.07 15.75 -12.16
C SER A 87 8.34 16.58 -11.11
N CYS A 88 7.59 15.94 -10.21
CA CYS A 88 7.00 16.59 -9.03
C CYS A 88 7.95 16.45 -7.83
N GLU A 89 7.81 17.34 -6.83
CA GLU A 89 8.46 17.11 -5.54
C GLU A 89 7.91 15.83 -4.90
N LEU A 90 8.81 14.86 -4.72
CA LEU A 90 8.48 13.54 -4.21
C LEU A 90 8.18 13.62 -2.71
N PRO A 91 7.12 12.94 -2.23
CA PRO A 91 6.79 12.97 -0.81
C PRO A 91 7.84 12.25 0.03
N SER A 92 7.93 12.63 1.30
CA SER A 92 8.80 11.91 2.23
C SER A 92 8.28 10.49 2.47
N LEU A 93 9.20 9.54 2.63
CA LEU A 93 8.86 8.17 3.00
C LEU A 93 8.11 8.11 4.34
N SER A 94 8.51 8.96 5.29
CA SER A 94 7.85 9.09 6.59
C SER A 94 6.39 9.54 6.48
N SER A 95 6.08 10.45 5.54
CA SER A 95 4.71 10.89 5.26
C SER A 95 3.89 9.75 4.69
N CYS A 96 4.42 9.05 3.68
CA CYS A 96 3.74 7.92 3.04
C CYS A 96 3.49 6.78 4.05
N GLN A 97 4.50 6.42 4.86
CA GLN A 97 4.35 5.45 5.93
C GLN A 97 3.25 5.87 6.91
N THR A 98 3.30 7.12 7.39
CA THR A 98 2.31 7.61 8.35
C THR A 98 0.89 7.55 7.80
N GLN A 99 0.70 7.87 6.51
CA GLN A 99 -0.60 7.78 5.85
C GLN A 99 -1.13 6.33 5.81
N LEU A 100 -0.27 5.37 5.46
CA LEU A 100 -0.62 3.95 5.44
C LEU A 100 -0.93 3.42 6.85
N GLU A 101 -0.06 3.72 7.82
CA GLU A 101 -0.22 3.29 9.21
C GLU A 101 -1.50 3.87 9.83
N ASN A 102 -1.78 5.15 9.63
CA ASN A 102 -2.99 5.78 10.14
C ASN A 102 -4.26 5.18 9.53
N CYS A 103 -4.24 4.85 8.23
CA CYS A 103 -5.35 4.20 7.55
C CYS A 103 -5.62 2.80 8.16
N LEU A 104 -4.58 1.98 8.26
CA LEU A 104 -4.66 0.63 8.82
C LEU A 104 -5.05 0.64 10.31
N GLU A 105 -4.53 1.60 11.09
CA GLU A 105 -4.91 1.80 12.50
C GLU A 105 -6.38 2.17 12.64
N SER A 106 -6.87 3.09 11.82
CA SER A 106 -8.29 3.46 11.78
C SER A 106 -9.17 2.23 11.47
N MET A 107 -8.74 1.40 10.52
CA MET A 107 -9.44 0.15 10.22
C MET A 107 -9.41 -0.83 11.40
N ALA A 108 -8.26 -0.99 12.05
CA ALA A 108 -8.12 -1.87 13.20
C ALA A 108 -8.96 -1.40 14.40
N HIS A 109 -9.02 -0.09 14.65
CA HIS A 109 -9.91 0.49 15.65
C HIS A 109 -11.38 0.18 15.35
N LYS A 110 -11.81 0.28 14.09
CA LYS A 110 -13.17 -0.16 13.69
C LYS A 110 -13.38 -1.65 13.94
N GLY A 111 -12.40 -2.50 13.63
CA GLY A 111 -12.44 -3.93 13.94
C GLY A 111 -12.58 -4.22 15.45
N ILE A 112 -11.88 -3.45 16.30
CA ILE A 112 -12.01 -3.50 17.76
C ILE A 112 -13.42 -3.08 18.20
N LYS A 113 -13.95 -1.97 17.67
CA LYS A 113 -15.32 -1.50 17.98
C LYS A 113 -16.39 -2.54 17.63
N LEU A 114 -16.16 -3.33 16.58
CA LEU A 114 -17.04 -4.42 16.16
C LEU A 114 -16.82 -5.73 16.94
N GLY A 115 -15.89 -5.74 17.91
CA GLY A 115 -15.54 -6.90 18.73
C GLY A 115 -14.80 -8.02 17.98
N THR A 116 -14.30 -7.75 16.78
CA THR A 116 -13.60 -8.74 15.95
C THR A 116 -12.11 -8.86 16.26
N ILE A 117 -11.53 -7.81 16.87
CA ILE A 117 -10.12 -7.74 17.27
C ILE A 117 -10.05 -7.59 18.79
N SER A 118 -9.39 -8.56 19.43
CA SER A 118 -9.17 -8.63 20.88
C SER A 118 -7.69 -8.46 21.26
N SER A 119 -7.45 -8.12 22.53
CA SER A 119 -6.11 -8.07 23.14
C SER A 119 -5.30 -9.36 22.90
N TYR A 120 -5.97 -10.51 23.00
CA TYR A 120 -5.36 -11.82 22.77
C TYR A 120 -4.94 -12.04 21.29
N GLN A 121 -5.77 -11.66 20.32
CA GLN A 121 -5.42 -11.75 18.90
C GLN A 121 -4.23 -10.83 18.56
N ILE A 122 -4.20 -9.62 19.14
CA ILE A 122 -3.07 -8.69 18.99
C ILE A 122 -1.79 -9.33 19.54
N PHE A 123 -1.85 -9.88 20.75
CA PHE A 123 -0.71 -10.55 21.37
C PHE A 123 -0.20 -11.73 20.55
N THR A 124 -1.10 -12.63 20.13
CA THR A 124 -0.72 -13.85 19.40
C THR A 124 -0.11 -13.53 18.03
N THR A 125 -0.70 -12.58 17.31
CA THR A 125 -0.18 -12.10 16.02
C THR A 125 1.20 -11.44 16.17
N LEU A 126 1.37 -10.60 17.20
CA LEU A 126 2.66 -9.98 17.48
C LEU A 126 3.72 -11.03 17.88
N ASN A 127 3.38 -11.94 18.80
CA ASN A 127 4.31 -12.92 19.35
C ASN A 127 4.76 -13.97 18.33
N LYS A 128 3.94 -14.22 17.29
CA LYS A 128 4.28 -15.11 16.17
C LYS A 128 5.53 -14.65 15.42
N TRP A 129 5.67 -13.35 15.21
CA TRP A 129 6.76 -12.77 14.40
C TRP A 129 7.84 -12.05 15.21
N HIS A 130 7.52 -11.64 16.44
CA HIS A 130 8.38 -10.79 17.25
C HIS A 130 8.77 -11.43 18.59
N GLY A 131 10.07 -11.33 18.92
CA GLY A 131 10.57 -11.59 20.27
C GLY A 131 10.18 -10.46 21.24
N ILE A 132 8.99 -10.53 21.83
CA ILE A 132 8.41 -9.43 22.62
C ILE A 132 8.96 -9.31 24.05
N ASN A 133 9.51 -10.38 24.64
CA ASN A 133 9.87 -10.44 26.07
C ASN A 133 10.81 -9.31 26.51
N THR A 134 11.87 -9.06 25.75
CA THR A 134 12.86 -8.01 26.07
C THR A 134 12.25 -6.62 25.96
N ALA A 135 11.40 -6.39 24.96
CA ALA A 135 10.72 -5.11 24.77
C ALA A 135 9.72 -4.85 25.89
N LEU A 136 8.86 -5.82 26.21
CA LEU A 136 7.88 -5.73 27.29
C LEU A 136 8.54 -5.48 28.65
N ARG A 137 9.64 -6.17 28.96
CA ARG A 137 10.40 -5.92 30.21
C ARG A 137 10.97 -4.50 30.26
N ARG A 138 11.47 -3.98 29.14
CA ARG A 138 11.98 -2.59 29.09
C ARG A 138 10.85 -1.58 29.25
N ILE A 139 9.72 -1.78 28.58
CA ILE A 139 8.53 -0.91 28.71
C ILE A 139 8.05 -0.91 30.16
N LEU A 140 7.92 -2.08 30.79
CA LEU A 140 7.52 -2.19 32.19
C LEU A 140 8.54 -1.54 33.16
N ASN A 141 9.84 -1.70 32.92
CA ASN A 141 10.90 -1.14 33.78
C ASN A 141 11.08 0.38 33.63
N GLN A 142 10.82 0.95 32.45
CA GLN A 142 10.79 2.40 32.27
C GLN A 142 9.62 3.04 33.04
N ASN A 143 8.63 2.22 33.39
CA ASN A 143 7.33 2.65 33.88
C ASN A 143 7.09 2.34 35.37
N ALA A 144 7.78 1.36 35.96
CA ALA A 144 7.64 1.00 37.37
C ALA A 144 8.81 1.51 38.22
N SER A 145 8.50 2.14 39.36
CA SER A 145 9.47 2.32 40.43
C SER A 145 9.89 0.95 40.99
N LYS A 146 11.08 0.48 40.62
CA LYS A 146 11.82 -0.63 41.25
C LYS A 146 11.00 -1.90 41.58
N ILE A 147 10.11 -2.35 40.71
CA ILE A 147 9.55 -3.72 40.84
C ILE A 147 10.46 -4.67 40.04
N ALA A 148 11.22 -5.51 40.74
CA ALA A 148 12.06 -6.51 40.12
C ALA A 148 11.19 -7.52 39.35
N ILE A 149 11.15 -7.40 38.01
CA ILE A 149 10.47 -8.36 37.15
C ILE A 149 11.24 -9.68 37.20
N SER A 150 10.65 -10.70 37.82
CA SER A 150 11.21 -12.06 37.87
C SER A 150 11.47 -12.60 36.47
N ASN A 151 12.61 -13.29 36.29
CA ASN A 151 12.99 -13.88 35.00
C ASN A 151 12.07 -15.02 34.53
N LYS A 152 11.19 -15.55 35.40
CA LYS A 152 10.33 -16.73 35.14
C LYS A 152 8.93 -16.40 34.59
N VAL A 153 8.60 -15.14 34.30
CA VAL A 153 7.25 -14.78 33.80
C VAL A 153 7.11 -15.15 32.32
N SER A 154 6.01 -15.81 31.96
CA SER A 154 5.67 -16.15 30.57
C SER A 154 5.42 -14.91 29.72
N SER A 155 5.53 -15.03 28.39
CA SER A 155 5.28 -13.91 27.46
C SER A 155 3.88 -13.33 27.59
N SER A 156 2.87 -14.17 27.74
CA SER A 156 1.48 -13.74 28.00
C SER A 156 1.35 -13.05 29.36
N GLY A 157 1.97 -13.58 30.42
CA GLY A 157 1.95 -12.91 31.72
C GLY A 157 2.68 -11.54 31.74
N LEU A 158 3.70 -11.36 30.90
CA LEU A 158 4.33 -10.04 30.69
C LEU A 158 3.44 -9.10 29.89
N TRP A 159 2.72 -9.62 28.90
CA TRP A 159 1.76 -8.87 28.10
C TRP A 159 0.63 -8.32 28.96
N ASP A 160 -0.07 -9.18 29.72
CA ASP A 160 -1.22 -8.77 30.54
C ASP A 160 -0.82 -7.70 31.56
N ARG A 161 0.37 -7.84 32.17
CA ARG A 161 0.93 -6.83 33.08
C ARG A 161 1.21 -5.51 32.38
N ALA A 162 1.72 -5.55 31.15
CA ALA A 162 2.02 -4.35 30.37
C ALA A 162 0.74 -3.65 29.91
N VAL A 163 -0.26 -4.39 29.44
CA VAL A 163 -1.59 -3.87 29.09
C VAL A 163 -2.24 -3.23 30.32
N PHE A 164 -2.24 -3.91 31.46
CA PHE A 164 -2.77 -3.37 32.71
C PHE A 164 -2.06 -2.07 33.13
N ALA A 165 -0.73 -2.07 33.11
CA ALA A 165 0.07 -0.90 33.48
C ALA A 165 -0.15 0.31 32.54
N LEU A 166 -0.30 0.07 31.24
CA LEU A 166 -0.62 1.11 30.26
C LEU A 166 -2.07 1.60 30.40
N SER A 167 -3.02 0.70 30.63
CA SER A 167 -4.43 1.04 30.81
C SER A 167 -4.64 1.95 32.03
N ALA A 168 -3.89 1.73 33.11
CA ALA A 168 -3.96 2.57 34.32
C ALA A 168 -3.47 4.01 34.10
N ARG A 169 -2.72 4.27 33.04
CA ARG A 169 -2.13 5.58 32.72
C ARG A 169 -2.94 6.39 31.74
N PHE A 170 -3.83 5.73 31.00
CA PHE A 170 -4.62 6.40 29.99
C PHE A 170 -5.74 7.21 30.61
N ASN A 171 -5.88 8.44 30.14
CA ASN A 171 -7.06 9.25 30.40
C ASN A 171 -8.27 8.57 29.73
N ALA A 172 -9.36 8.40 30.49
CA ALA A 172 -10.61 7.84 29.96
C ALA A 172 -11.08 8.60 28.70
N SER A 173 -10.88 9.92 28.66
CA SER A 173 -11.23 10.78 27.52
C SER A 173 -10.47 10.51 26.22
N GLU A 174 -9.20 10.06 26.27
CA GLU A 174 -8.44 9.71 25.06
C GLU A 174 -8.92 8.39 24.45
N ILE A 175 -9.40 7.47 25.30
CA ILE A 175 -9.95 6.18 24.87
C ILE A 175 -11.38 6.38 24.37
N ASP A 176 -12.17 7.20 25.06
CA ASP A 176 -13.55 7.52 24.68
C ASP A 176 -13.61 8.24 23.32
N GLY A 177 -12.65 9.12 23.01
CA GLY A 177 -12.55 9.76 21.68
C GLY A 177 -12.14 8.82 20.55
N VAL A 178 -11.38 7.77 20.83
CA VAL A 178 -11.13 6.69 19.83
C VAL A 178 -12.38 5.82 19.69
N LEU A 179 -13.11 5.63 20.79
CA LEU A 179 -14.32 4.83 20.84
C LEU A 179 -15.54 5.49 20.21
N ASP A 180 -15.58 6.84 20.07
CA ASP A 180 -16.65 7.67 19.46
C ASP A 180 -17.79 6.82 18.88
N PHE A 181 -18.69 6.41 19.78
CA PHE A 181 -19.88 5.65 19.45
C PHE A 181 -20.91 6.66 18.95
N GLU A 182 -20.78 7.08 17.69
CA GLU A 182 -21.73 8.02 17.06
C GLU A 182 -23.14 7.43 16.87
N GLU A 183 -23.34 6.12 17.13
CA GLU A 183 -24.68 5.53 17.15
C GLU A 183 -25.41 5.88 18.45
N LYS A 184 -26.13 7.01 18.40
CA LYS A 184 -27.17 7.39 19.36
C LYS A 184 -28.11 6.20 19.64
N GLY A 185 -27.90 5.50 20.76
CA GLY A 185 -28.91 4.59 21.31
C GLY A 185 -28.44 3.29 21.97
N LYS A 186 -27.16 2.88 21.85
CA LYS A 186 -26.65 1.69 22.54
C LYS A 186 -25.64 2.07 23.61
N SER A 187 -26.09 2.15 24.87
CA SER A 187 -25.19 2.14 26.01
C SER A 187 -24.56 0.75 26.13
N LEU A 188 -23.25 0.64 25.90
CA LEU A 188 -22.52 -0.60 26.13
C LEU A 188 -22.59 -1.00 27.62
N SER A 189 -22.53 -2.30 27.87
CA SER A 189 -22.29 -2.78 29.23
C SER A 189 -20.89 -2.36 29.69
N ILE A 190 -20.71 -2.24 31.01
CA ILE A 190 -19.42 -1.88 31.62
C ILE A 190 -18.33 -2.89 31.22
N ASP A 191 -18.71 -4.16 31.08
CA ASP A 191 -17.80 -5.25 30.71
C ASP A 191 -17.36 -5.12 29.24
N GLU A 192 -18.27 -4.87 28.30
CA GLU A 192 -17.93 -4.66 26.88
C GLU A 192 -17.03 -3.42 26.69
N ALA A 193 -17.31 -2.33 27.38
CA ALA A 193 -16.49 -1.13 27.35
C ALA A 193 -15.07 -1.42 27.87
N SER A 194 -14.95 -2.24 28.91
CA SER A 194 -13.66 -2.69 29.44
C SER A 194 -12.88 -3.53 28.42
N TYR A 195 -13.54 -4.47 27.74
CA TYR A 195 -12.92 -5.30 26.70
C TYR A 195 -12.40 -4.47 25.51
N PHE A 196 -13.18 -3.51 25.01
CA PHE A 196 -12.74 -2.66 23.90
C PHE A 196 -11.58 -1.75 24.32
N LYS A 197 -11.64 -1.21 25.54
CA LYS A 197 -10.55 -0.43 26.12
C LYS A 197 -9.27 -1.24 26.22
N GLU A 198 -9.36 -2.49 26.68
CA GLU A 198 -8.21 -3.39 26.74
C GLU A 198 -7.59 -3.61 25.35
N ALA A 199 -8.41 -3.88 24.33
CA ALA A 199 -7.95 -4.10 22.97
C ALA A 199 -7.27 -2.86 22.35
N ILE A 200 -7.78 -1.66 22.61
CA ILE A 200 -7.14 -0.40 22.16
C ILE A 200 -5.77 -0.22 22.82
N VAL A 201 -5.69 -0.44 24.14
CA VAL A 201 -4.44 -0.35 24.88
C VAL A 201 -3.43 -1.40 24.40
N ALA A 202 -3.90 -2.62 24.15
CA ALA A 202 -3.12 -3.71 23.56
C ALA A 202 -2.54 -3.34 22.18
N LEU A 203 -3.34 -2.73 21.30
CA LEU A 203 -2.88 -2.30 19.98
C LEU A 203 -1.78 -1.23 20.08
N ARG A 204 -1.94 -0.26 21.00
CA ARG A 204 -0.91 0.76 21.27
C ARG A 204 0.37 0.14 21.85
N LEU A 205 0.23 -0.81 22.78
CA LEU A 205 1.37 -1.56 23.32
C LEU A 205 2.12 -2.30 22.21
N ALA A 206 1.42 -2.93 21.27
CA ALA A 206 2.04 -3.59 20.12
C ALA A 206 2.85 -2.60 19.27
N LYS A 207 2.30 -1.41 18.98
CA LYS A 207 3.00 -0.33 18.28
C LYS A 207 4.25 0.12 19.05
N GLU A 208 4.18 0.25 20.37
CA GLU A 208 5.34 0.61 21.21
C GLU A 208 6.43 -0.46 21.20
N VAL A 209 6.05 -1.75 21.23
CA VAL A 209 6.98 -2.87 21.12
C VAL A 209 7.73 -2.83 19.79
N ILE A 210 7.03 -2.65 18.67
CA ILE A 210 7.66 -2.56 17.34
C ILE A 210 8.56 -1.33 17.24
N LYS A 211 8.10 -0.15 17.68
CA LYS A 211 8.92 1.07 17.73
C LYS A 211 10.21 0.87 18.54
N MET A 212 10.12 0.17 19.67
CA MET A 212 11.30 -0.14 20.48
C MET A 212 12.28 -1.06 19.73
N GLN A 213 11.78 -2.08 19.04
CA GLN A 213 12.60 -2.98 18.24
C GLN A 213 13.22 -2.27 17.02
N GLN A 214 12.50 -1.35 16.37
CA GLN A 214 13.03 -0.50 15.30
C GLN A 214 14.19 0.37 15.80
N LYS A 215 14.06 0.97 17.00
CA LYS A 215 15.17 1.73 17.63
C LYS A 215 16.43 0.88 17.83
N TRP A 216 16.29 -0.42 18.11
CA TRP A 216 17.46 -1.30 18.26
C TRP A 216 18.18 -1.56 16.93
N ARG A 217 17.48 -1.38 15.80
CA ARG A 217 18.01 -1.59 14.45
C ARG A 217 18.43 -0.30 13.75
N ALA A 218 18.14 0.87 14.33
CA ALA A 218 18.40 2.18 13.71
C ALA A 218 19.85 2.35 13.21
N ASN A 219 20.85 1.96 14.01
CA ASN A 219 22.26 2.07 13.61
C ASN A 219 22.60 1.15 12.41
N ALA A 220 22.00 -0.03 12.35
CA ALA A 220 22.22 -0.97 11.24
C ALA A 220 21.53 -0.49 9.96
N ILE A 221 20.37 0.17 10.08
CA ILE A 221 19.68 0.81 8.95
C ILE A 221 20.49 1.99 8.42
N ALA A 222 21.03 2.83 9.31
CA ALA A 222 21.89 3.94 8.92
C ALA A 222 23.15 3.46 8.18
N ASP A 223 23.79 2.40 8.66
CA ASP A 223 24.94 1.79 7.98
C ASP A 223 24.56 1.17 6.61
N LEU A 224 23.39 0.54 6.53
CA LEU A 224 22.84 -0.03 5.29
C LEU A 224 22.67 1.07 4.22
N ASN A 225 22.04 2.19 4.59
CA ASN A 225 21.79 3.31 3.67
C ASN A 225 23.10 3.94 3.19
N ARG A 226 24.08 4.12 4.08
CA ARG A 226 25.40 4.69 3.71
C ARG A 226 26.22 3.77 2.81
N SER A 227 26.13 2.46 3.06
CA SER A 227 26.90 1.46 2.31
C SER A 227 26.22 1.04 0.99
N GLY A 228 24.97 1.45 0.75
CA GLY A 228 24.18 1.05 -0.42
C GLY A 228 23.93 -0.46 -0.50
N ARG A 229 24.00 -1.16 0.65
CA ARG A 229 23.83 -2.61 0.72
C ARG A 229 22.35 -2.99 0.84
N PHE A 230 22.05 -4.26 0.61
CA PHE A 230 20.71 -4.81 0.79
C PHE A 230 20.63 -5.73 2.01
N SER A 231 19.54 -5.61 2.78
CA SER A 231 19.21 -6.51 3.87
C SER A 231 17.69 -6.68 4.00
N ARG A 232 17.22 -7.89 3.71
CA ARG A 232 15.80 -8.24 3.80
C ARG A 232 15.25 -8.10 5.23
N SER A 233 16.03 -8.46 6.24
CA SER A 233 15.58 -8.39 7.64
C SER A 233 15.42 -6.95 8.12
N LEU A 234 16.30 -6.05 7.70
CA LEU A 234 16.20 -4.63 8.01
C LEU A 234 15.04 -3.97 7.26
N ALA A 235 14.88 -4.27 5.96
CA ALA A 235 13.75 -3.80 5.17
C ALA A 235 12.41 -4.25 5.76
N ASN A 236 12.27 -5.53 6.11
CA ASN A 236 11.09 -6.04 6.78
C ASN A 236 10.82 -5.33 8.12
N SER A 237 11.86 -4.98 8.87
CA SER A 237 11.66 -4.29 10.15
C SER A 237 11.02 -2.90 10.01
N CYS A 238 11.20 -2.24 8.86
CA CYS A 238 10.54 -0.97 8.55
C CYS A 238 9.05 -1.14 8.19
N THR A 239 8.64 -2.33 7.74
CA THR A 239 7.25 -2.64 7.34
C THR A 239 6.48 -3.48 8.38
N ASP A 240 7.10 -3.77 9.54
CA ASP A 240 6.52 -4.65 10.57
C ASP A 240 5.15 -4.19 11.08
N TRP A 241 4.98 -2.90 11.33
CA TRP A 241 3.73 -2.39 11.87
C TRP A 241 2.57 -2.45 10.85
N PRO A 242 2.69 -1.92 9.61
CA PRO A 242 1.69 -2.13 8.57
C PRO A 242 1.36 -3.61 8.34
N CYS A 243 2.36 -4.49 8.32
CA CYS A 243 2.13 -5.92 8.07
C CYS A 243 1.40 -6.63 9.21
N LEU A 244 1.69 -6.25 10.46
CA LEU A 244 0.95 -6.76 11.62
C LEU A 244 -0.52 -6.33 11.59
N LEU A 245 -0.80 -5.07 11.21
CA LEU A 245 -2.18 -4.59 11.05
C LEU A 245 -2.91 -5.31 9.91
N LEU A 246 -2.24 -5.54 8.78
CA LEU A 246 -2.79 -6.31 7.67
C LEU A 246 -3.14 -7.74 8.09
N GLU A 247 -2.27 -8.41 8.84
CA GLU A 247 -2.55 -9.76 9.37
C GLU A 247 -3.72 -9.75 10.36
N LEU A 248 -3.76 -8.79 11.29
CA LEU A 248 -4.87 -8.64 12.24
C LEU A 248 -6.21 -8.41 11.54
N LEU A 249 -6.26 -7.47 10.60
CA LEU A 249 -7.46 -7.18 9.83
C LEU A 249 -7.90 -8.37 8.98
N SER A 250 -6.93 -9.10 8.41
CA SER A 250 -7.22 -10.32 7.65
C SER A 250 -7.81 -11.41 8.54
N GLN A 251 -7.24 -11.62 9.72
CA GLN A 251 -7.73 -12.60 10.70
C GLN A 251 -9.08 -12.22 11.29
N ALA A 252 -9.36 -10.93 11.44
CA ALA A 252 -10.64 -10.41 11.91
C ALA A 252 -11.74 -10.46 10.83
N ALA A 253 -11.37 -10.62 9.56
CA ALA A 253 -12.33 -10.62 8.47
C ALA A 253 -13.30 -11.82 8.56
N GLU A 254 -14.59 -11.53 8.63
CA GLU A 254 -15.69 -12.48 8.77
C GLU A 254 -16.86 -12.11 7.84
N ILE A 255 -17.44 -13.13 7.18
CA ILE A 255 -18.54 -12.93 6.24
C ILE A 255 -19.78 -12.39 6.98
N GLY A 256 -20.41 -11.33 6.45
CA GLY A 256 -21.62 -10.75 7.04
C GLY A 256 -21.40 -9.85 8.26
N HIS A 257 -20.17 -9.77 8.80
CA HIS A 257 -19.88 -8.99 10.01
C HIS A 257 -18.80 -7.92 9.81
N PHE A 258 -17.58 -8.31 9.41
CA PHE A 258 -16.47 -7.39 9.19
C PHE A 258 -15.65 -7.80 7.97
N GLN A 259 -15.69 -7.00 6.91
CA GLN A 259 -15.04 -7.29 5.64
C GLN A 259 -14.13 -6.12 5.23
N PRO A 260 -12.96 -6.02 5.86
CA PRO A 260 -11.98 -4.99 5.53
C PRO A 260 -11.40 -5.23 4.14
N LYS A 261 -11.09 -4.16 3.43
CA LYS A 261 -10.34 -4.16 2.17
C LYS A 261 -9.47 -2.91 2.11
N LEU A 262 -8.34 -2.98 1.43
CA LEU A 262 -7.37 -1.90 1.32
C LEU A 262 -7.15 -1.53 -0.15
N VAL A 263 -7.30 -0.25 -0.46
CA VAL A 263 -6.90 0.31 -1.75
C VAL A 263 -5.68 1.20 -1.51
N ILE A 264 -4.59 0.89 -2.21
CA ILE A 264 -3.36 1.68 -2.22
C ILE A 264 -3.24 2.31 -3.60
N ASN A 265 -3.47 3.62 -3.67
CA ASN A 265 -3.36 4.40 -4.89
C ASN A 265 -1.97 5.01 -5.05
N ASN A 266 -1.51 5.07 -6.32
CA ASN A 266 -0.20 5.56 -6.71
C ASN A 266 0.95 4.84 -5.97
N VAL A 267 0.91 3.51 -5.91
CA VAL A 267 1.90 2.70 -5.18
C VAL A 267 3.34 2.94 -5.66
N GLU A 268 3.53 3.32 -6.93
CA GLU A 268 4.83 3.65 -7.52
C GLU A 268 5.53 4.83 -6.81
N ILE A 269 4.79 5.72 -6.15
CA ILE A 269 5.35 6.86 -5.43
C ILE A 269 6.21 6.39 -4.25
N LEU A 270 5.84 5.29 -3.59
CA LEU A 270 6.64 4.74 -2.49
C LEU A 270 8.05 4.35 -2.94
N CYS A 271 8.19 3.82 -4.15
CA CYS A 271 9.48 3.40 -4.68
C CYS A 271 10.46 4.58 -4.78
N ASN A 272 9.93 5.77 -5.13
CA ASN A 272 10.70 6.99 -5.31
C ASN A 272 10.61 7.95 -4.11
N ALA A 273 10.00 7.55 -2.99
CA ALA A 273 9.80 8.43 -1.84
C ALA A 273 11.12 8.92 -1.24
N MET A 274 11.19 10.21 -0.89
CA MET A 274 12.42 10.81 -0.36
C MET A 274 12.69 10.36 1.07
N LEU A 275 13.92 9.92 1.30
CA LEU A 275 14.40 9.59 2.63
C LEU A 275 14.83 10.88 3.36
N THR A 276 14.11 11.23 4.43
CA THR A 276 14.40 12.45 5.22
C THR A 276 15.41 12.22 6.35
N ASP A 277 15.55 10.98 6.80
CA ASP A 277 16.49 10.59 7.85
C ASP A 277 17.01 9.15 7.65
N ASP A 278 18.10 8.80 8.35
CA ASP A 278 18.70 7.45 8.32
C ASP A 278 17.91 6.42 9.17
N SER A 279 16.68 6.74 9.61
CA SER A 279 15.90 5.85 10.49
C SER A 279 15.15 4.74 9.75
N MET A 280 14.97 4.91 8.44
CA MET A 280 14.28 3.96 7.55
C MET A 280 15.18 3.53 6.40
N VAL A 281 14.87 2.38 5.80
CA VAL A 281 15.45 2.00 4.50
C VAL A 281 14.95 2.94 3.39
N CYS A 282 15.63 2.96 2.25
CA CYS A 282 15.20 3.75 1.10
C CYS A 282 13.80 3.34 0.58
N GLY A 283 13.14 4.25 -0.15
CA GLY A 283 11.77 4.06 -0.66
C GLY A 283 11.57 2.77 -1.43
N SER A 284 12.47 2.44 -2.35
CA SER A 284 12.43 1.19 -3.13
C SER A 284 12.48 -0.07 -2.25
N MET A 285 13.39 -0.13 -1.27
CA MET A 285 13.47 -1.26 -0.34
C MET A 285 12.22 -1.38 0.55
N TYR A 286 11.66 -0.24 0.99
CA TYR A 286 10.42 -0.23 1.76
C TYR A 286 9.24 -0.74 0.93
N HIS A 287 9.11 -0.22 -0.29
CA HIS A 287 8.10 -0.60 -1.28
C HIS A 287 8.13 -2.11 -1.55
N ASP A 288 9.29 -2.65 -1.92
CA ASP A 288 9.43 -4.07 -2.28
C ASP A 288 9.17 -4.96 -1.06
N SER A 289 9.65 -4.56 0.11
CA SER A 289 9.38 -5.27 1.36
C SER A 289 7.88 -5.31 1.68
N LEU A 290 7.18 -4.18 1.54
CA LEU A 290 5.75 -4.10 1.81
C LEU A 290 4.95 -5.01 0.86
N ILE A 291 5.18 -4.89 -0.45
CA ILE A 291 4.48 -5.70 -1.46
C ILE A 291 4.78 -7.17 -1.28
N TRP A 292 6.04 -7.55 -1.08
CA TRP A 292 6.42 -8.94 -0.85
C TRP A 292 5.74 -9.53 0.39
N ARG A 293 5.60 -8.75 1.47
CA ARG A 293 4.94 -9.20 2.68
C ARG A 293 3.43 -9.32 2.53
N ILE A 294 2.79 -8.44 1.76
CA ILE A 294 1.36 -8.56 1.40
C ILE A 294 1.12 -9.85 0.61
N ILE A 295 1.96 -10.12 -0.39
CA ILE A 295 1.92 -11.36 -1.18
C ILE A 295 2.12 -12.58 -0.27
N ALA A 296 3.16 -12.56 0.57
CA ALA A 296 3.47 -13.67 1.46
C ALA A 296 2.32 -13.94 2.44
N LEU A 297 1.66 -12.91 2.95
CA LEU A 297 0.48 -13.06 3.81
C LEU A 297 -0.69 -13.68 3.01
N GLY A 298 -0.94 -13.20 1.80
CA GLY A 298 -1.97 -13.73 0.91
C GLY A 298 -1.76 -15.21 0.58
N ALA A 299 -0.56 -15.58 0.13
CA ALA A 299 -0.23 -16.94 -0.28
C ALA A 299 -0.28 -17.95 0.87
N ASN A 300 0.15 -17.56 2.08
CA ASN A 300 0.22 -18.47 3.22
C ASN A 300 -1.08 -18.53 4.04
N GLU A 301 -1.75 -17.39 4.26
CA GLU A 301 -2.84 -17.26 5.25
C GLU A 301 -4.14 -16.69 4.67
N ARG A 302 -4.10 -16.22 3.42
CA ARG A 302 -5.13 -15.41 2.74
C ARG A 302 -5.34 -14.08 3.47
N CYS A 303 -4.94 -12.99 2.82
CA CYS A 303 -5.07 -11.65 3.35
C CYS A 303 -6.43 -11.03 3.00
N LEU A 304 -6.81 -9.95 3.67
CA LEU A 304 -7.90 -9.09 3.23
C LEU A 304 -7.66 -8.60 1.77
N PRO A 305 -8.69 -8.30 0.97
CA PRO A 305 -8.50 -7.78 -0.38
C PRO A 305 -7.64 -6.53 -0.43
N VAL A 306 -6.46 -6.63 -1.06
CA VAL A 306 -5.56 -5.49 -1.30
C VAL A 306 -5.55 -5.18 -2.79
N ILE A 307 -5.92 -3.95 -3.13
CA ILE A 307 -5.94 -3.44 -4.51
C ILE A 307 -4.87 -2.37 -4.65
N LEU A 308 -3.86 -2.66 -5.45
CA LEU A 308 -2.79 -1.73 -5.80
C LEU A 308 -3.18 -1.02 -7.10
N VAL A 309 -3.19 0.31 -7.08
CA VAL A 309 -3.54 1.12 -8.24
C VAL A 309 -2.30 1.91 -8.65
N THR A 310 -1.95 1.81 -9.92
CA THR A 310 -0.72 2.40 -10.43
C THR A 310 -0.87 2.85 -11.88
N SER A 311 -0.11 3.88 -12.26
CA SER A 311 0.10 4.22 -13.67
C SER A 311 1.50 3.87 -14.17
N ASP A 312 2.29 3.19 -13.34
CA ASP A 312 3.63 2.76 -13.68
C ASP A 312 3.60 1.45 -14.46
N SER A 313 4.28 1.45 -15.61
CA SER A 313 4.46 0.28 -16.47
C SER A 313 5.24 -0.86 -15.81
N TYR A 314 6.00 -0.60 -14.75
CA TYR A 314 6.67 -1.64 -13.96
C TYR A 314 5.72 -2.80 -13.60
N TYR A 315 4.49 -2.45 -13.26
CA TYR A 315 3.46 -3.38 -12.81
C TYR A 315 2.69 -4.11 -13.92
N SER A 316 2.93 -3.78 -15.19
CA SER A 316 2.29 -4.50 -16.30
C SER A 316 2.98 -5.84 -16.59
N TYR A 317 4.29 -5.93 -16.37
CA TYR A 317 5.08 -7.12 -16.71
C TYR A 317 6.29 -7.35 -15.80
N GLN A 318 7.14 -6.34 -15.60
CA GLN A 318 8.42 -6.52 -14.90
C GLN A 318 8.23 -6.98 -13.44
N ALA A 319 7.20 -6.48 -12.76
CA ALA A 319 6.88 -6.90 -11.39
C ALA A 319 6.68 -8.43 -11.28
N PHE A 320 6.07 -9.09 -12.27
CA PHE A 320 5.86 -10.55 -12.23
C PHE A 320 7.18 -11.32 -12.29
N MET A 321 8.16 -10.80 -13.03
CA MET A 321 9.49 -11.38 -13.14
C MET A 321 10.30 -11.16 -11.87
N ASP A 322 10.29 -9.93 -11.33
CA ASP A 322 11.06 -9.56 -10.15
C ASP A 322 10.56 -10.29 -8.89
N PHE A 323 9.24 -10.44 -8.76
CA PHE A 323 8.64 -11.20 -7.67
C PHE A 323 8.55 -12.72 -7.95
N GLY A 324 8.97 -13.16 -9.14
CA GLY A 324 9.32 -14.55 -9.44
C GLY A 324 8.16 -15.52 -9.71
N PHE A 325 6.91 -15.06 -9.80
CA PHE A 325 5.75 -15.92 -10.07
C PHE A 325 4.69 -15.21 -10.95
N PRO A 326 4.25 -15.82 -12.08
CA PRO A 326 3.23 -15.22 -12.95
C PRO A 326 1.87 -15.01 -12.27
N ASP A 327 1.52 -15.87 -11.32
CA ASP A 327 0.26 -15.84 -10.59
C ASP A 327 0.38 -15.09 -9.25
N ILE A 328 1.35 -14.19 -9.09
CA ILE A 328 1.56 -13.49 -7.82
C ILE A 328 0.57 -12.33 -7.62
N PHE A 329 0.02 -11.80 -8.72
CA PHE A 329 -0.99 -10.76 -8.75
C PHE A 329 -2.17 -11.14 -9.64
N VAL A 330 -3.35 -10.65 -9.30
CA VAL A 330 -4.44 -10.53 -10.30
C VAL A 330 -4.26 -9.21 -11.03
N SER A 331 -3.70 -9.24 -12.25
CA SER A 331 -3.50 -8.01 -13.04
C SER A 331 -4.72 -7.63 -13.87
N ARG A 332 -5.12 -6.36 -13.83
CA ARG A 332 -6.16 -5.77 -14.69
C ARG A 332 -5.71 -4.44 -15.24
N GLU A 333 -5.74 -4.36 -16.57
CA GLU A 333 -5.24 -3.23 -17.31
C GLU A 333 -6.35 -2.38 -17.90
N THR A 334 -6.24 -1.06 -17.77
CA THR A 334 -7.28 -0.11 -18.19
C THR A 334 -6.75 0.87 -19.24
N PHE A 335 -7.19 0.72 -20.48
CA PHE A 335 -7.00 1.70 -21.57
C PHE A 335 -8.35 2.21 -22.03
N GLY A 336 -9.09 2.82 -21.10
CA GLY A 336 -10.47 3.26 -21.33
C GLY A 336 -10.64 4.47 -22.26
N TRP A 337 -9.57 4.93 -22.92
CA TRP A 337 -9.60 6.01 -23.89
C TRP A 337 -9.89 5.50 -25.30
N THR A 338 -10.69 6.26 -26.03
CA THR A 338 -10.74 6.16 -27.49
C THR A 338 -9.41 6.63 -28.10
N PRO A 339 -9.09 6.24 -29.34
CA PRO A 339 -7.88 6.73 -30.00
C PRO A 339 -7.84 8.27 -30.08
N GLN A 340 -8.97 8.94 -30.27
CA GLN A 340 -9.05 10.40 -30.29
C GLN A 340 -8.72 11.04 -28.93
N GLU A 341 -9.25 10.47 -27.84
CA GLU A 341 -8.93 10.92 -26.48
C GLU A 341 -7.45 10.69 -26.16
N ALA A 342 -6.89 9.54 -26.54
CA ALA A 342 -5.46 9.29 -26.34
C ALA A 342 -4.57 10.23 -27.16
N LYS A 343 -4.96 10.54 -28.41
CA LYS A 343 -4.29 11.57 -29.21
C LYS A 343 -4.29 12.92 -28.49
N MET A 344 -5.44 13.32 -27.93
CA MET A 344 -5.58 14.59 -27.23
C MET A 344 -4.79 14.65 -25.92
N HIS A 345 -4.73 13.55 -25.16
CA HIS A 345 -4.21 13.54 -23.79
C HIS A 345 -2.76 13.05 -23.66
N MET A 346 -2.23 12.30 -24.62
CA MET A 346 -0.88 11.74 -24.53
C MET A 346 0.10 12.43 -25.46
N VAL A 347 -0.33 12.77 -26.68
CA VAL A 347 0.62 13.13 -27.74
C VAL A 347 1.40 14.38 -27.41
N THR A 348 0.72 15.46 -27.03
CA THR A 348 1.37 16.77 -26.79
C THR A 348 2.34 16.75 -25.61
N ASP A 349 2.08 15.90 -24.63
CA ASP A 349 2.82 15.88 -23.38
C ASP A 349 3.94 14.84 -23.40
N TYR A 350 3.79 13.77 -24.20
CA TYR A 350 4.68 12.60 -24.18
C TYR A 350 5.64 12.61 -25.38
N PHE A 351 5.22 13.23 -26.49
CA PHE A 351 5.91 13.22 -27.77
C PHE A 351 6.02 14.62 -28.38
N THR A 352 7.13 14.88 -29.07
CA THR A 352 7.24 16.05 -29.93
C THR A 352 6.41 15.85 -31.20
N HIS A 353 6.15 16.93 -31.94
CA HIS A 353 5.39 16.83 -33.19
C HIS A 353 6.04 15.88 -34.21
N ALA A 354 7.38 15.87 -34.31
CA ALA A 354 8.10 14.97 -35.21
C ALA A 354 7.96 13.51 -34.79
N GLU A 355 8.13 13.21 -33.49
CA GLU A 355 7.95 11.85 -32.94
C GLU A 355 6.51 11.35 -33.15
N TRP A 356 5.52 12.23 -32.95
CA TRP A 356 4.13 11.91 -33.19
C TRP A 356 3.84 11.53 -34.64
N MET A 357 4.40 12.24 -35.62
CA MET A 357 4.18 11.92 -37.03
C MET A 357 4.66 10.51 -37.38
N VAL A 358 5.79 10.07 -36.81
CA VAL A 358 6.29 8.69 -36.95
C VAL A 358 5.33 7.68 -36.31
N ILE A 359 4.82 7.97 -35.11
CA ILE A 359 3.87 7.07 -34.44
C ILE A 359 2.53 6.99 -35.19
N ASP A 360 1.98 8.11 -35.65
CA ASP A 360 0.67 8.18 -36.32
C ASP A 360 0.68 7.39 -37.63
N ASP A 361 1.80 7.43 -38.37
CA ASP A 361 1.96 6.73 -39.65
C ASP A 361 1.99 5.20 -39.48
N VAL A 362 2.52 4.70 -38.36
CA VAL A 362 2.78 3.27 -38.17
C VAL A 362 1.83 2.60 -37.17
N LEU A 363 1.59 3.21 -36.02
CA LEU A 363 0.85 2.63 -34.89
C LEU A 363 -0.52 3.31 -34.68
N GLY A 364 -0.68 4.54 -35.17
CA GLY A 364 -1.84 5.39 -34.92
C GLY A 364 -2.01 5.80 -33.45
N PRO A 365 -3.08 6.51 -33.10
CA PRO A 365 -3.28 7.07 -31.75
C PRO A 365 -3.80 6.04 -30.73
N ASN A 366 -3.38 4.78 -30.81
CA ASN A 366 -3.82 3.77 -29.86
C ASN A 366 -3.26 4.09 -28.45
N PRO A 367 -4.11 4.22 -27.41
CA PRO A 367 -3.66 4.57 -26.06
C PRO A 367 -2.56 3.65 -25.49
N ARG A 368 -2.58 2.35 -25.83
CA ARG A 368 -1.57 1.39 -25.38
C ARG A 368 -0.25 1.56 -26.11
N HIS A 369 -0.28 1.68 -27.44
CA HIS A 369 0.93 1.91 -28.22
C HIS A 369 1.61 3.21 -27.82
N LEU A 370 0.83 4.29 -27.63
CA LEU A 370 1.36 5.56 -27.14
C LEU A 370 2.00 5.43 -25.77
N PHE A 371 1.41 4.63 -24.87
CA PHE A 371 1.96 4.43 -23.54
C PHE A 371 3.24 3.60 -23.57
N GLU A 372 3.24 2.46 -24.27
CA GLU A 372 4.39 1.55 -24.34
C GLU A 372 5.58 2.18 -25.06
N VAL A 373 5.36 2.89 -26.17
CA VAL A 373 6.42 3.65 -26.85
C VAL A 373 6.97 4.76 -25.96
N TYR A 374 6.12 5.45 -25.20
CA TYR A 374 6.58 6.45 -24.23
C TYR A 374 7.42 5.82 -23.12
N VAL A 375 7.02 4.67 -22.60
CA VAL A 375 7.80 3.91 -21.60
C VAL A 375 9.17 3.52 -22.15
N LEU A 376 9.22 3.02 -23.39
CA LEU A 376 10.49 2.69 -24.06
C LEU A 376 11.39 3.92 -24.19
N LYS A 377 10.83 5.04 -24.63
CA LYS A 377 11.52 6.34 -24.71
C LYS A 377 12.09 6.79 -23.35
N GLN A 378 11.37 6.56 -22.26
CA GLN A 378 11.82 6.91 -20.91
C GLN A 378 12.84 5.93 -20.31
N SER A 379 13.01 4.75 -20.91
CA SER A 379 13.91 3.76 -20.35
C SER A 379 15.39 4.19 -20.52
N ASN A 380 16.19 3.93 -19.48
CA ASN A 380 17.62 4.23 -19.47
C ASN A 380 18.41 3.56 -20.61
N TYR A 381 17.87 2.48 -21.20
CA TYR A 381 18.50 1.79 -22.32
C TYR A 381 18.40 2.62 -23.60
N TYR A 382 17.22 3.15 -23.91
CA TYR A 382 17.02 3.95 -25.10
C TYR A 382 17.49 5.39 -24.95
N GLN A 383 17.45 5.98 -23.75
CA GLN A 383 18.09 7.28 -23.51
C GLN A 383 19.61 7.21 -23.82
N LYS A 384 20.29 6.12 -23.42
CA LYS A 384 21.70 5.90 -23.76
C LYS A 384 21.95 5.62 -25.24
N LEU A 385 20.99 5.05 -25.95
CA LEU A 385 21.08 4.88 -27.41
C LEU A 385 20.91 6.23 -28.11
N MET A 386 19.99 7.08 -27.65
CA MET A 386 19.77 8.43 -28.20
C MET A 386 20.94 9.40 -27.91
N ASP A 387 21.78 9.11 -26.92
CA ASP A 387 23.06 9.82 -26.69
C ASP A 387 24.11 9.50 -27.77
N ASP A 388 23.92 8.42 -28.54
CA ASP A 388 24.72 8.07 -29.71
C ASP A 388 24.12 8.79 -30.94
N GLU A 389 24.89 9.66 -31.61
CA GLU A 389 24.39 10.58 -32.67
C GLU A 389 23.75 9.87 -33.89
N ALA A 390 23.90 8.53 -33.98
CA ALA A 390 23.35 7.71 -35.04
C ALA A 390 21.92 7.18 -34.77
N SER A 391 21.41 7.30 -33.54
CA SER A 391 20.11 6.74 -33.14
C SER A 391 19.00 7.78 -33.27
N THR A 392 17.88 7.36 -33.84
CA THR A 392 16.68 8.20 -34.05
C THR A 392 15.48 7.67 -33.28
N PHE A 393 14.44 8.49 -33.14
CA PHE A 393 13.19 8.04 -32.55
C PHE A 393 12.51 6.93 -33.36
N GLU A 394 12.78 6.85 -34.68
CA GLU A 394 12.30 5.78 -35.56
C GLU A 394 12.84 4.41 -35.08
N ASP A 395 14.08 4.35 -34.58
CA ASP A 395 14.66 3.11 -34.04
C ASP A 395 13.91 2.61 -32.78
N ILE A 396 13.35 3.53 -31.98
CA ILE A 396 12.50 3.18 -30.82
C ILE A 396 11.20 2.55 -31.31
N VAL A 397 10.58 3.13 -32.35
CA VAL A 397 9.34 2.62 -32.94
C VAL A 397 9.58 1.29 -33.63
N ASP A 398 10.68 1.13 -34.37
CA ASP A 398 11.05 -0.13 -35.03
C ASP A 398 11.32 -1.25 -34.04
N ALA A 399 12.03 -0.97 -32.93
CA ALA A 399 12.24 -1.95 -31.88
C ALA A 399 10.90 -2.37 -31.22
N TYR A 400 9.99 -1.42 -31.03
CA TYR A 400 8.64 -1.71 -30.53
C TYR A 400 7.83 -2.55 -31.51
N LEU A 401 7.89 -2.25 -32.81
CA LEU A 401 7.25 -3.04 -33.85
C LEU A 401 7.82 -4.46 -33.93
N ALA A 402 9.13 -4.61 -33.79
CA ALA A 402 9.78 -5.91 -33.72
C ALA A 402 9.31 -6.71 -32.49
N TYR A 403 9.08 -6.04 -31.35
CA TYR A 403 8.48 -6.66 -30.16
C TYR A 403 7.02 -7.12 -30.39
N LEU A 404 6.26 -6.40 -31.22
CA LEU A 404 4.86 -6.75 -31.54
C LEU A 404 4.71 -7.91 -32.54
N GLN A 405 5.76 -8.27 -33.28
CA GLN A 405 5.72 -9.28 -34.37
C GLN A 405 5.87 -10.71 -33.87
#